data_AF-A0A9E6ADP5-F1
#
_entry.id   AF-A0A9E6ADP5-F1
#
_cell.length_a   1.000
_cell.length_b   1.000
_cell.length_c   1.000
_cell.angle_alpha   90.00
_cell.angle_beta   90.00
_cell.angle_gamma   90.00
#
_symmetry.space_group_name_H-M   'P 1'
#
loop_
_entity.id
_entity.type
_entity.pdbx_description
1 polymer ?
#
loop_
_entity_poly.entity_id
_entity_poly.type
_entity_poly.pdbx_seq_one_letter_code
_entity_poly.pdbx_strand_id
1 'polypeptide(L)'
;MALDTKADNANGVWKSGRGKGRSTPKGRQLDDQAWEDVKALLGDRPRRRDLLIEYLHLIQDANGHLSSAHLRALAEEMRMSMAEVYEVATFYAHFDVVKEGETAPPSLTIRVCDSLSCELAGAQQLKAALEDGMDPSKVRVLRAPCMGRCDTAPTVELGHNHIDHATVEKITVAIETDDTHPVIPAYQKLAEYRAEGGYTKLMELRQGDDVDAVQDVILESGLRGLGGAGFPSGRKWSFVRAAEGPRYLAVNGDEGEPGTFKDRYYLEREPHLFLEGMLIAAWAVAAETCFIYMRDEYPAVLRILADEIAALEEAGLVEPGYIDLRRGAGAYICGEESAMIESIEGKRGLPRHRPPYVAQVGIFNRPTLVHNVETLHWVARVTRFGPQILNATEKNGRTGLRSYSISGRVAQPGVYLLPAGSTILDIIDAAGGMAEGHVFKAYQPGGPSSGLLPASINDVPLDFDTLQPLGSFIGSAAVVVLSDQDSARDAALNMLRFFEDESCGQCTPCRVGCEKAVKLMQADSWDQPLLDELCTAMTDASICGLGQAAPNPIRLTMKHFPDEV
;
A
#
# COMPACT_ATOMS: atom_id res chain seq x y z
N MET A 1 6.75 34.86 -68.48
CA MET A 1 5.29 34.62 -68.52
C MET A 1 4.78 34.87 -67.10
N ALA A 2 4.56 36.13 -66.72
CA ALA A 2 3.30 36.89 -66.87
C ALA A 2 2.21 36.31 -65.93
N LEU A 3 1.63 37.01 -64.95
CA LEU A 3 1.64 38.43 -64.58
C LEU A 3 1.27 38.57 -63.09
N ASP A 4 1.86 39.58 -62.48
CA ASP A 4 1.44 40.27 -61.26
C ASP A 4 0.19 41.14 -61.54
N THR A 5 -0.80 41.18 -60.63
CA THR A 5 -1.70 42.34 -60.38
C THR A 5 -2.75 42.06 -59.28
N LYS A 6 -2.59 42.76 -58.15
CA LYS A 6 -3.57 43.55 -57.35
C LYS A 6 -5.03 43.05 -57.11
N ALA A 7 -5.28 42.86 -55.81
CA ALA A 7 -6.21 43.61 -54.93
C ALA A 7 -7.73 43.27 -54.84
N ASP A 8 -8.13 43.15 -53.56
CA ASP A 8 -9.41 43.50 -52.92
C ASP A 8 -10.68 42.72 -53.27
N ASN A 9 -11.13 41.81 -52.40
CA ASN A 9 -12.08 42.13 -51.31
C ASN A 9 -12.61 40.87 -50.60
N ALA A 10 -12.65 40.97 -49.27
CA ALA A 10 -13.68 40.51 -48.34
C ALA A 10 -14.48 39.21 -48.66
N ASN A 11 -14.14 38.13 -47.96
CA ASN A 11 -15.03 37.44 -46.99
C ASN A 11 -14.40 36.12 -46.53
N GLY A 12 -13.50 36.21 -45.55
CA GLY A 12 -13.18 35.04 -44.72
C GLY A 12 -14.43 34.66 -43.91
N VAL A 13 -14.75 33.37 -43.89
CA VAL A 13 -15.99 32.74 -43.35
C VAL A 13 -16.19 32.95 -41.83
N TRP A 14 -15.34 33.72 -41.16
CA TRP A 14 -15.42 34.00 -39.74
C TRP A 14 -16.14 35.33 -39.48
N LYS A 15 -17.45 35.27 -39.21
CA LYS A 15 -18.17 36.40 -38.60
C LYS A 15 -17.53 36.72 -37.26
N SER A 16 -16.98 37.92 -37.11
CA SER A 16 -16.56 38.45 -35.81
C SER A 16 -17.80 38.63 -34.92
N GLY A 17 -17.94 37.77 -33.92
CA GLY A 17 -19.01 37.88 -32.94
C GLY A 17 -18.86 39.17 -32.12
N ARG A 18 -19.95 39.93 -31.95
CA ARG A 18 -20.06 41.11 -31.05
C ARG A 18 -20.11 40.69 -29.57
N GLY A 19 -19.21 39.83 -29.12
CA GLY A 19 -19.01 39.52 -27.70
C GLY A 19 -17.79 40.27 -27.18
N LYS A 20 -17.85 40.79 -25.94
CA LYS A 20 -16.61 41.16 -25.23
C LYS A 20 -15.71 39.92 -25.21
N GLY A 21 -14.56 39.98 -25.90
CA GLY A 21 -13.54 38.94 -25.79
C GLY A 21 -13.22 38.73 -24.31
N ARG A 22 -13.01 37.48 -23.88
CA ARG A 22 -12.65 37.20 -22.49
C ARG A 22 -11.36 37.95 -22.17
N SER A 23 -11.36 38.73 -21.10
CA SER A 23 -10.18 39.44 -20.60
C SER A 23 -9.15 38.49 -19.99
N THR A 24 -9.55 37.24 -19.72
CA THR A 24 -8.73 36.21 -19.12
C THR A 24 -8.79 34.90 -19.91
N PRO A 25 -7.76 34.04 -19.82
CA PRO A 25 -7.81 32.69 -20.35
C PRO A 25 -9.00 31.89 -19.80
N LYS A 26 -9.50 30.91 -20.56
CA LYS A 26 -10.52 29.98 -20.06
C LYS A 26 -9.90 29.10 -18.96
N GLY A 27 -10.61 28.94 -17.83
CA GLY A 27 -10.19 28.06 -16.73
C GLY A 27 -10.00 28.80 -15.41
N ARG A 28 -9.48 28.09 -14.40
CA ARG A 28 -9.10 28.68 -13.11
C ARG A 28 -7.96 29.67 -13.31
N GLN A 29 -8.14 30.87 -12.77
CA GLN A 29 -7.10 31.91 -12.85
C GLN A 29 -5.98 31.58 -11.89
N LEU A 30 -4.76 31.94 -12.27
CA LEU A 30 -3.61 31.84 -11.38
C LEU A 30 -3.75 32.93 -10.30
N ASP A 31 -3.58 32.53 -9.05
CA ASP A 31 -3.47 33.44 -7.92
C ASP A 31 -1.99 33.64 -7.61
N ASP A 32 -1.52 34.89 -7.62
CA ASP A 32 -0.09 35.20 -7.49
C ASP A 32 0.45 34.80 -6.11
N GLN A 33 -0.36 34.95 -5.05
CA GLN A 33 0.05 34.57 -3.69
C GLN A 33 0.20 33.05 -3.58
N ALA A 34 -0.80 32.29 -4.02
CA ALA A 34 -0.72 30.83 -4.03
C ALA A 34 0.46 30.32 -4.86
N TRP A 35 0.86 31.04 -5.92
CA TRP A 35 2.03 30.68 -6.71
C TRP A 35 3.36 30.98 -6.00
N GLU A 36 3.49 32.11 -5.31
CA GLU A 36 4.64 32.36 -4.44
C GLU A 36 4.74 31.33 -3.32
N ASP A 37 3.62 30.95 -2.70
CA ASP A 37 3.57 29.95 -1.63
C ASP A 37 4.04 28.58 -2.14
N VAL A 38 3.55 28.13 -3.30
CA VAL A 38 3.99 26.88 -3.94
C VAL A 38 5.48 26.93 -4.30
N LYS A 39 5.98 28.05 -4.85
CA LYS A 39 7.41 28.19 -5.16
C LYS A 39 8.28 28.11 -3.91
N ALA A 40 7.85 28.74 -2.82
CA ALA A 40 8.55 28.69 -1.55
C ALA A 40 8.60 27.27 -0.97
N LEU A 41 7.48 26.53 -1.02
CA LEU A 41 7.42 25.14 -0.56
C LEU A 41 8.32 24.19 -1.35
N LEU A 42 8.31 24.31 -2.69
CA LEU A 42 9.13 23.47 -3.56
C LEU A 42 10.62 23.80 -3.43
N GLY A 43 10.98 25.07 -3.19
CA GLY A 43 12.36 25.52 -3.04
C GLY A 43 13.17 25.26 -4.30
N ASP A 44 14.36 24.65 -4.17
CA ASP A 44 15.25 24.30 -5.28
C ASP A 44 15.02 22.88 -5.84
N ARG A 45 13.99 22.16 -5.35
CA ARG A 45 13.70 20.79 -5.80
C ARG A 45 13.38 20.75 -7.30
N PRO A 46 13.75 19.71 -8.04
CA PRO A 46 13.60 19.71 -9.49
C PRO A 46 12.11 19.63 -9.89
N ARG A 47 11.67 20.43 -10.88
CA ARG A 47 10.27 20.40 -11.37
C ARG A 47 10.05 19.23 -12.35
N ARG A 48 10.34 18.01 -11.91
CA ARG A 48 10.08 16.79 -12.68
C ARG A 48 8.64 16.34 -12.48
N ARG A 49 8.03 15.79 -13.52
CA ARG A 49 6.63 15.34 -13.50
C ARG A 49 6.38 14.24 -12.46
N ASP A 50 7.34 13.37 -12.23
CA ASP A 50 7.24 12.24 -11.30
C ASP A 50 7.15 12.66 -9.82
N LEU A 51 7.52 13.90 -9.50
CA LEU A 51 7.46 14.45 -8.15
C LEU A 51 6.11 15.11 -7.83
N LEU A 52 5.11 14.98 -8.70
CA LEU A 52 3.79 15.60 -8.48
C LEU A 52 3.19 15.21 -7.13
N ILE A 53 3.19 13.92 -6.78
CA ILE A 53 2.61 13.44 -5.52
C ILE A 53 3.39 13.96 -4.31
N GLU A 54 4.73 13.98 -4.38
CA GLU A 54 5.58 14.58 -3.34
C GLU A 54 5.26 16.06 -3.11
N TYR A 55 4.97 16.81 -4.17
CA TYR A 55 4.58 18.21 -4.08
C TYR A 55 3.16 18.42 -3.58
N LEU A 56 2.25 17.48 -3.87
CA LEU A 56 0.92 17.48 -3.24
C LEU A 56 1.05 17.25 -1.73
N HIS A 57 1.92 16.33 -1.28
CA HIS A 57 2.22 16.18 0.15
C HIS A 57 2.76 17.46 0.77
N LEU A 58 3.75 18.13 0.16
CA LEU A 58 4.29 19.39 0.70
C LEU A 58 3.21 20.46 0.89
N ILE A 59 2.30 20.61 -0.08
CA ILE A 59 1.20 21.57 0.03
C ILE A 59 0.23 21.15 1.12
N GLN A 60 -0.15 19.87 1.19
CA GLN A 60 -1.07 19.40 2.20
C GLN A 60 -0.48 19.50 3.61
N ASP A 61 0.75 19.06 3.83
CA ASP A 61 1.40 19.09 5.14
C ASP A 61 1.53 20.54 5.64
N ALA A 62 1.76 21.50 4.74
CA ALA A 62 1.87 22.91 5.09
C ALA A 62 0.51 23.59 5.36
N ASN A 63 -0.57 23.15 4.72
CA ASN A 63 -1.86 23.86 4.71
C ASN A 63 -3.03 23.07 5.33
N GLY A 64 -2.83 21.79 5.66
CA GLY A 64 -3.85 20.84 6.09
C GLY A 64 -4.83 20.41 4.99
N HIS A 65 -4.69 20.90 3.75
CA HIS A 65 -5.55 20.58 2.61
C HIS A 65 -4.94 21.08 1.28
N LEU A 66 -5.55 20.66 0.17
CA LEU A 66 -5.21 21.08 -1.18
C LEU A 66 -6.31 21.98 -1.76
N SER A 67 -6.11 23.30 -1.67
CA SER A 67 -7.05 24.27 -2.24
C SER A 67 -6.99 24.32 -3.77
N SER A 68 -8.11 24.65 -4.43
CA SER A 68 -8.14 24.91 -5.88
C SER A 68 -7.09 25.92 -6.35
N ALA A 69 -6.75 26.92 -5.53
CA ALA A 69 -5.72 27.92 -5.85
C ALA A 69 -4.32 27.30 -5.83
N HIS A 70 -3.97 26.53 -4.79
CA HIS A 70 -2.69 25.83 -4.70
C HIS A 70 -2.52 24.78 -5.81
N LEU A 71 -3.57 24.02 -6.14
CA LEU A 71 -3.49 23.06 -7.24
C LEU A 71 -3.28 23.76 -8.60
N ARG A 72 -3.93 24.91 -8.82
CA ARG A 72 -3.72 25.72 -10.03
C ARG A 72 -2.31 26.30 -10.09
N ALA A 73 -1.77 26.75 -8.96
CA ALA A 73 -0.40 27.23 -8.84
C ALA A 73 0.62 26.11 -9.10
N LEU A 74 0.42 24.92 -8.53
CA LEU A 74 1.26 23.75 -8.77
C LEU A 74 1.26 23.35 -10.25
N ALA A 75 0.10 23.36 -10.90
CA ALA A 75 -0.01 23.09 -12.33
C ALA A 75 0.80 24.10 -13.17
N GLU A 76 0.79 25.39 -12.79
CA GLU A 76 1.63 26.41 -13.44
C GLU A 76 3.12 26.11 -13.24
N GLU A 77 3.53 25.92 -11.99
CA GLU A 77 4.93 25.75 -11.59
C GLU A 77 5.55 24.50 -12.22
N MET A 78 4.80 23.40 -12.29
CA MET A 78 5.24 22.15 -12.92
C MET A 78 5.03 22.12 -14.43
N ARG A 79 4.39 23.15 -15.02
CA ARG A 79 3.98 23.18 -16.44
C ARG A 79 3.13 21.98 -16.85
N MET A 80 2.21 21.60 -15.97
CA MET A 80 1.28 20.48 -16.17
C MET A 80 -0.14 21.02 -16.42
N SER A 81 -1.00 20.21 -17.02
CA SER A 81 -2.40 20.61 -17.13
C SER A 81 -3.06 20.56 -15.75
N MET A 82 -3.94 21.53 -15.49
CA MET A 82 -4.73 21.54 -14.25
C MET A 82 -5.60 20.29 -14.10
N ALA A 83 -6.03 19.69 -15.22
CA ALA A 83 -6.79 18.44 -15.20
C ALA A 83 -5.95 17.28 -14.67
N GLU A 84 -4.72 17.12 -15.15
CA GLU A 84 -3.82 16.06 -14.67
C GLU A 84 -3.50 16.20 -13.18
N VAL A 85 -3.16 17.41 -12.72
CA VAL A 85 -2.87 17.67 -11.30
C VAL A 85 -4.10 17.35 -10.44
N TYR A 86 -5.28 17.80 -10.86
CA TYR A 86 -6.52 17.55 -10.14
C TYR A 86 -6.89 16.06 -10.11
N GLU A 87 -6.80 15.36 -11.25
CA GLU A 87 -7.10 13.93 -11.34
C GLU A 87 -6.19 13.09 -10.43
N VAL A 88 -4.91 13.45 -10.33
CA VAL A 88 -3.97 12.81 -9.40
C VAL A 88 -4.36 13.14 -7.96
N ALA A 89 -4.55 14.41 -7.61
CA ALA A 89 -4.90 14.82 -6.26
C ALA A 89 -6.18 14.16 -5.74
N THR A 90 -7.22 14.01 -6.57
CA THR A 90 -8.50 13.41 -6.16
C THR A 90 -8.52 11.88 -6.18
N PHE A 91 -7.47 11.22 -6.66
CA PHE A 91 -7.40 9.75 -6.71
C PHE A 91 -6.97 9.15 -5.38
N TYR A 92 -6.12 9.85 -4.64
CA TYR A 92 -5.50 9.36 -3.41
C TYR A 92 -6.32 9.80 -2.18
N ALA A 93 -6.66 8.86 -1.30
CA ALA A 93 -7.62 9.11 -0.22
C ALA A 93 -7.11 10.09 0.85
N HIS A 94 -5.80 10.24 0.98
CA HIS A 94 -5.24 11.11 2.00
C HIS A 94 -5.24 12.57 1.60
N PHE A 95 -5.41 12.91 0.32
CA PHE A 95 -5.44 14.29 -0.14
C PHE A 95 -6.82 14.93 0.02
N ASP A 96 -6.90 15.93 0.90
CA ASP A 96 -8.09 16.73 1.14
C ASP A 96 -8.21 17.85 0.11
N VAL A 97 -8.85 17.56 -1.02
CA VAL A 97 -9.07 18.56 -2.09
C VAL A 97 -10.28 19.45 -1.75
N VAL A 98 -10.03 20.76 -1.59
CA VAL A 98 -11.06 21.76 -1.26
C VAL A 98 -11.31 22.66 -2.47
N LYS A 99 -12.55 22.65 -2.99
CA LYS A 99 -12.94 23.46 -4.15
C LYS A 99 -13.25 24.90 -3.77
N GLU A 100 -13.39 25.75 -4.78
CA GLU A 100 -13.71 27.16 -4.61
C GLU A 100 -15.03 27.36 -3.83
N GLY A 101 -14.93 28.04 -2.69
CA GLY A 101 -16.08 28.34 -1.82
C GLY A 101 -16.49 27.20 -0.88
N GLU A 102 -15.79 26.06 -0.91
CA GLU A 102 -15.94 25.02 0.11
C GLU A 102 -15.22 25.43 1.40
N THR A 103 -15.72 24.96 2.55
CA THR A 103 -15.10 25.21 3.86
C THR A 103 -13.93 24.27 4.02
N ALA A 104 -12.77 24.79 4.41
CA ALA A 104 -11.61 23.98 4.72
C ALA A 104 -11.93 22.99 5.88
N PRO A 105 -11.33 21.80 5.89
CA PRO A 105 -11.52 20.88 6.99
C PRO A 105 -11.04 21.49 8.32
N PRO A 106 -11.60 21.06 9.46
CA PRO A 106 -11.05 21.41 10.77
C PRO A 106 -9.56 21.09 10.86
N SER A 107 -8.82 21.87 11.64
CA SER A 107 -7.36 21.73 11.78
C SER A 107 -6.94 20.38 12.36
N LEU A 108 -7.86 19.70 13.06
CA LEU A 108 -7.62 18.37 13.62
C LEU A 108 -8.50 17.34 12.92
N THR A 109 -7.86 16.31 12.36
CA THR A 109 -8.55 15.15 11.80
C THR A 109 -8.16 13.90 12.60
N ILE A 110 -9.17 13.17 13.02
CA ILE A 110 -9.08 11.85 13.65
C ILE A 110 -9.50 10.83 12.61
N ARG A 111 -8.66 9.86 12.32
CA ARG A 111 -8.98 8.74 11.45
C ARG A 111 -9.11 7.48 12.29
N VAL A 112 -10.29 6.88 12.29
CA VAL A 112 -10.55 5.62 13.00
C VAL A 112 -10.44 4.47 12.01
N CYS A 113 -9.54 3.53 12.28
CA CYS A 113 -9.35 2.37 11.42
C CYS A 113 -10.60 1.48 11.43
N ASP A 114 -11.12 1.12 10.26
CA ASP A 114 -12.30 0.27 10.11
C ASP A 114 -11.98 -1.12 9.50
N SER A 115 -10.72 -1.51 9.50
CA SER A 115 -10.32 -2.88 9.18
C SER A 115 -10.96 -3.89 10.15
N LEU A 116 -11.15 -5.13 9.69
CA LEU A 116 -11.81 -6.19 10.46
C LEU A 116 -11.30 -6.32 11.90
N SER A 117 -9.97 -6.34 12.12
CA SER A 117 -9.43 -6.45 13.49
C SER A 117 -9.83 -5.28 14.39
N CYS A 118 -9.88 -4.06 13.84
CA CYS A 118 -10.34 -2.89 14.58
C CYS A 118 -11.85 -2.92 14.82
N GLU A 119 -12.66 -3.36 13.85
CA GLU A 119 -14.10 -3.53 14.05
C GLU A 119 -14.43 -4.59 15.12
N LEU A 120 -13.75 -5.74 15.09
CA LEU A 120 -13.87 -6.77 16.14
C LEU A 120 -13.51 -6.21 17.53
N ALA A 121 -12.57 -5.25 17.58
CA ALA A 121 -12.15 -4.58 18.80
C ALA A 121 -12.99 -3.34 19.17
N GLY A 122 -14.07 -3.05 18.44
CA GLY A 122 -15.04 -2.00 18.78
C GLY A 122 -14.81 -0.65 18.10
N ALA A 123 -14.10 -0.60 16.96
CA ALA A 123 -13.80 0.66 16.28
C ALA A 123 -15.04 1.45 15.84
N GLN A 124 -16.14 0.78 15.47
CA GLN A 124 -17.38 1.47 15.09
C GLN A 124 -18.02 2.20 16.29
N GLN A 125 -18.01 1.57 17.47
CA GLN A 125 -18.49 2.18 18.71
C GLN A 125 -17.58 3.34 19.13
N LEU A 126 -16.26 3.16 19.02
CA LEU A 126 -15.28 4.23 19.29
C LEU A 126 -15.53 5.42 18.38
N LYS A 127 -15.69 5.20 17.07
CA LYS A 127 -15.98 6.26 16.12
C LYS A 127 -17.26 7.01 16.47
N ALA A 128 -18.35 6.31 16.74
CA ALA A 128 -19.62 6.92 17.12
C ALA A 128 -19.48 7.77 18.39
N ALA A 129 -18.76 7.26 19.41
CA ALA A 129 -18.52 8.01 20.64
C ALA A 129 -17.69 9.28 20.42
N LEU A 130 -16.73 9.26 19.49
CA LEU A 130 -15.95 10.44 19.12
C LEU A 130 -16.80 11.47 18.37
N GLU A 131 -17.64 11.03 17.43
CA GLU A 131 -18.56 11.91 16.69
C GLU A 131 -19.59 12.58 17.60
N ASP A 132 -20.13 11.85 18.57
CA ASP A 132 -21.10 12.39 19.53
C ASP A 132 -20.43 13.30 20.59
N GLY A 133 -19.17 13.02 20.92
CA GLY A 133 -18.43 13.69 22.00
C GLY A 133 -17.64 14.93 21.59
N MET A 134 -17.42 15.16 20.29
CA MET A 134 -16.52 16.22 19.79
C MET A 134 -17.25 17.30 18.99
N ASP A 135 -16.71 18.53 19.05
CA ASP A 135 -17.23 19.66 18.27
C ASP A 135 -16.80 19.53 16.79
N PRO A 136 -17.72 19.30 15.85
CA PRO A 136 -17.39 19.07 14.43
C PRO A 136 -16.81 20.31 13.74
N SER A 137 -16.91 21.50 14.35
CA SER A 137 -16.23 22.70 13.86
C SER A 137 -14.74 22.74 14.20
N LYS A 138 -14.30 21.90 15.15
CA LYS A 138 -12.92 21.84 15.65
C LYS A 138 -12.21 20.54 15.29
N VAL A 139 -12.95 19.43 15.27
CA VAL A 139 -12.41 18.09 15.03
C VAL A 139 -13.24 17.38 13.98
N ARG A 140 -12.56 16.85 12.97
CA ARG A 140 -13.18 15.98 11.95
C ARG A 140 -12.86 14.52 12.28
N VAL A 141 -13.88 13.69 12.40
CA VAL A 141 -13.71 12.23 12.60
C VAL A 141 -14.03 11.50 11.31
N LEU A 142 -13.08 10.74 10.78
CA LEU A 142 -13.18 9.99 9.54
C LEU A 142 -12.98 8.49 9.80
N ARG A 143 -13.48 7.68 8.88
CA ARG A 143 -13.01 6.30 8.74
C ARG A 143 -11.70 6.29 7.99
N ALA A 144 -10.89 5.27 8.21
CA ALA A 144 -9.69 5.01 7.43
C ALA A 144 -9.48 3.51 7.24
N PRO A 145 -8.87 3.12 6.10
CA PRO A 145 -8.50 1.74 5.87
C PRO A 145 -7.47 1.23 6.89
N CYS A 146 -7.04 -0.03 6.74
CA CYS A 146 -6.07 -0.65 7.64
C CYS A 146 -4.77 0.15 7.75
N MET A 147 -4.41 0.63 8.94
CA MET A 147 -3.16 1.36 9.21
C MET A 147 -1.97 0.44 9.55
N GLY A 148 -2.05 -0.86 9.23
CA GLY A 148 -1.01 -1.84 9.52
C GLY A 148 -0.74 -2.06 11.01
N ARG A 149 -1.77 -1.86 11.85
CA ARG A 149 -1.71 -1.93 13.32
C ARG A 149 -2.79 -2.86 13.89
N CYS A 150 -3.06 -3.94 13.17
CA CYS A 150 -4.10 -4.88 13.57
C CYS A 150 -3.75 -5.65 14.85
N ASP A 151 -2.47 -5.73 15.20
CA ASP A 151 -1.97 -6.27 16.47
C ASP A 151 -2.31 -5.40 17.68
N THR A 152 -2.47 -4.09 17.48
CA THR A 152 -2.77 -3.12 18.55
C THR A 152 -4.18 -2.54 18.47
N ALA A 153 -5.09 -3.24 17.79
CA ALA A 153 -6.47 -2.80 17.57
C ALA A 153 -7.25 -2.51 18.90
N PRO A 154 -8.26 -1.61 18.86
CA PRO A 154 -8.57 -0.71 17.75
C PRO A 154 -7.55 0.43 17.66
N THR A 155 -7.30 0.93 16.45
CA THR A 155 -6.27 1.95 16.20
C THR A 155 -6.87 3.23 15.61
N VAL A 156 -6.35 4.36 16.07
CA VAL A 156 -6.72 5.69 15.60
C VAL A 156 -5.48 6.46 15.20
N GLU A 157 -5.55 7.23 14.10
CA GLU A 157 -4.55 8.24 13.75
C GLU A 157 -5.09 9.64 14.12
N LEU A 158 -4.30 10.40 14.87
CA LEU A 158 -4.51 11.81 15.21
C LEU A 158 -3.35 12.62 14.62
N GLY A 159 -3.60 13.33 13.51
CA GLY A 159 -2.51 13.91 12.72
C GLY A 159 -1.66 12.79 12.09
N HIS A 160 -0.47 12.55 12.62
CA HIS A 160 0.41 11.42 12.31
C HIS A 160 0.77 10.58 13.55
N ASN A 161 0.17 10.88 14.71
CA ASN A 161 0.28 10.06 15.90
C ASN A 161 -0.70 8.89 15.82
N HIS A 162 -0.20 7.68 15.99
CA HIS A 162 -1.02 6.48 16.05
C HIS A 162 -1.27 6.09 17.51
N ILE A 163 -2.54 6.09 17.91
CA ILE A 163 -2.98 5.71 19.24
C ILE A 163 -3.40 4.24 19.21
N ASP A 164 -2.55 3.41 19.80
CA ASP A 164 -2.75 1.96 19.96
C ASP A 164 -3.74 1.64 21.10
N HIS A 165 -4.53 0.57 20.93
CA HIS A 165 -5.63 0.19 21.82
C HIS A 165 -6.47 1.41 22.20
N ALA A 166 -6.94 2.12 21.18
CA ALA A 166 -7.51 3.45 21.29
C ALA A 166 -8.78 3.44 22.16
N THR A 167 -8.88 4.44 23.02
CA THR A 167 -10.09 4.76 23.78
C THR A 167 -10.35 6.25 23.67
N VAL A 168 -11.58 6.69 23.95
CA VAL A 168 -11.94 8.12 23.93
C VAL A 168 -11.00 8.90 24.86
N GLU A 169 -10.68 8.35 26.04
CA GLU A 169 -9.80 9.00 27.02
C GLU A 169 -8.38 9.22 26.49
N LYS A 170 -7.77 8.19 25.88
CA LYS A 170 -6.43 8.32 25.28
C LYS A 170 -6.41 9.37 24.18
N ILE A 171 -7.45 9.38 23.35
CA ILE A 171 -7.58 10.34 22.25
C ILE A 171 -7.77 11.76 22.80
N THR A 172 -8.63 11.95 23.80
CA THR A 172 -8.81 13.25 24.45
C THR A 172 -7.50 13.77 25.04
N VAL A 173 -6.73 12.93 25.75
CA VAL A 173 -5.42 13.31 26.28
C VAL A 173 -4.48 13.75 25.15
N ALA A 174 -4.39 12.99 24.07
CA ALA A 174 -3.54 13.33 22.93
C ALA A 174 -3.94 14.67 22.29
N ILE A 175 -5.24 14.97 22.18
CA ILE A 175 -5.75 16.26 21.71
C ILE A 175 -5.36 17.40 22.67
N GLU A 176 -5.54 17.21 23.97
CA GLU A 176 -5.22 18.22 25.00
C GLU A 176 -3.73 18.55 25.07
N THR A 177 -2.86 17.57 24.75
CA THR A 177 -1.41 17.74 24.73
C THR A 177 -0.84 18.08 23.36
N ASP A 178 -1.68 18.24 22.33
CA ASP A 178 -1.27 18.44 20.94
C ASP A 178 -0.29 17.35 20.43
N ASP A 179 -0.48 16.11 20.89
CA ASP A 179 0.35 14.96 20.53
C ASP A 179 -0.11 14.38 19.18
N THR A 180 0.26 15.10 18.12
CA THR A 180 -0.16 14.83 16.73
C THR A 180 0.95 14.29 15.85
N HIS A 181 2.13 14.04 16.40
CA HIS A 181 3.34 13.65 15.66
C HIS A 181 3.63 12.16 15.77
N PRO A 182 4.33 11.56 14.78
CA PRO A 182 4.63 10.14 14.84
C PRO A 182 5.60 9.83 15.98
N VAL A 183 5.26 8.81 16.78
CA VAL A 183 6.17 8.22 17.75
C VAL A 183 7.16 7.32 17.02
N ILE A 184 8.45 7.68 17.06
CA ILE A 184 9.52 6.87 16.46
C ILE A 184 9.95 5.81 17.47
N PRO A 185 9.76 4.50 17.20
CA PRO A 185 10.20 3.45 18.11
C PRO A 185 11.73 3.39 18.19
N ALA A 186 12.25 2.73 19.23
CA ALA A 186 13.66 2.36 19.25
C ALA A 186 13.92 1.29 18.16
N TYR A 187 14.93 1.52 17.32
CA TYR A 187 15.29 0.64 16.22
C TYR A 187 16.82 0.56 16.07
N GLN A 188 17.31 -0.49 15.41
CA GLN A 188 18.74 -0.70 15.14
C GLN A 188 19.23 0.25 14.04
N LYS A 189 20.14 1.15 14.40
CA LYS A 189 20.73 2.14 13.47
C LYS A 189 21.89 1.56 12.66
N LEU A 190 22.32 2.29 11.62
CA LEU A 190 23.44 1.88 10.76
C LEU A 190 24.70 1.45 11.51
N ALA A 191 25.10 2.22 12.53
CA ALA A 191 26.32 1.96 13.29
C ALA A 191 26.28 0.62 14.04
N GLU A 192 25.13 0.31 14.66
CA GLU A 192 24.90 -0.95 15.38
C GLU A 192 24.88 -2.13 14.40
N TYR A 193 24.13 -1.99 13.30
CA TYR A 193 24.07 -3.03 12.27
C TYR A 193 25.44 -3.34 11.66
N ARG A 194 26.27 -2.31 11.41
CA ARG A 194 27.65 -2.50 10.91
C ARG A 194 28.56 -3.17 11.94
N ALA A 195 28.39 -2.89 13.23
CA ALA A 195 29.17 -3.53 14.29
C ALA A 195 28.93 -5.04 14.34
N GLU A 196 27.75 -5.50 13.92
CA GLU A 196 27.38 -6.92 13.77
C GLU A 196 27.80 -7.53 12.41
N GLY A 197 28.59 -6.79 11.63
CA GLY A 197 29.06 -7.20 10.31
C GLY A 197 28.07 -6.93 9.18
N GLY A 198 27.03 -6.12 9.41
CA GLY A 198 26.14 -5.59 8.38
C GLY A 198 26.90 -4.98 7.19
N TYR A 199 26.40 -5.16 5.97
CA TYR A 199 27.01 -4.71 4.71
C TYR A 199 28.34 -5.34 4.29
N THR A 200 29.01 -6.13 5.13
CA THR A 200 30.27 -6.81 4.77
C THR A 200 30.10 -7.65 3.51
N LYS A 201 29.00 -8.42 3.44
CA LYS A 201 28.74 -9.28 2.30
C LYS A 201 28.47 -8.49 1.02
N LEU A 202 27.70 -7.40 1.12
CA LEU A 202 27.49 -6.49 0.00
C LEU A 202 28.81 -5.91 -0.53
N MET A 203 29.75 -5.54 0.35
CA MET A 203 31.05 -5.01 -0.06
C MET A 203 31.90 -6.07 -0.79
N GLU A 204 31.90 -7.31 -0.32
CA GLU A 204 32.54 -8.43 -1.03
C GLU A 204 31.95 -8.63 -2.43
N LEU A 205 30.62 -8.63 -2.54
CA LEU A 205 29.92 -8.82 -3.81
C LEU A 205 30.26 -7.71 -4.81
N ARG A 206 30.37 -6.45 -4.37
CA ARG A 206 30.76 -5.33 -5.24
C ARG A 206 32.21 -5.41 -5.74
N GLN A 207 33.07 -6.21 -5.11
CA GLN A 207 34.45 -6.45 -5.57
C GLN A 207 34.54 -7.59 -6.59
N GLY A 208 33.51 -8.43 -6.68
CA GLY A 208 33.42 -9.53 -7.64
C GLY A 208 32.30 -9.33 -8.66
N ASP A 209 32.18 -10.28 -9.58
CA ASP A 209 31.18 -10.22 -10.68
C ASP A 209 30.29 -11.48 -10.75
N ASP A 210 30.34 -12.35 -9.73
CA ASP A 210 29.61 -13.64 -9.75
C ASP A 210 28.16 -13.51 -9.26
N VAL A 211 27.38 -12.75 -10.02
CA VAL A 211 25.94 -12.57 -9.78
C VAL A 211 25.19 -13.90 -9.89
N ASP A 212 25.63 -14.79 -10.77
CA ASP A 212 24.96 -16.06 -11.02
C ASP A 212 25.06 -16.97 -9.80
N ALA A 213 26.22 -17.04 -9.12
CA ALA A 213 26.34 -17.77 -7.87
C ALA A 213 25.43 -17.23 -6.76
N VAL A 214 25.28 -15.90 -6.64
CA VAL A 214 24.35 -15.31 -5.65
C VAL A 214 22.90 -15.64 -6.01
N GLN A 215 22.56 -15.54 -7.30
CA GLN A 215 21.23 -15.89 -7.79
C GLN A 215 20.89 -17.37 -7.50
N ASP A 216 21.85 -18.27 -7.71
CA ASP A 216 21.71 -19.70 -7.43
C ASP A 216 21.49 -19.95 -5.94
N VAL A 217 22.24 -19.28 -5.05
CA VAL A 217 22.00 -19.34 -3.60
C VAL A 217 20.58 -18.89 -3.23
N ILE A 218 20.07 -17.82 -3.85
CA ILE A 218 18.68 -17.38 -3.64
C ILE A 218 17.68 -18.42 -4.16
N LEU A 219 17.92 -19.04 -5.32
CA LEU A 219 17.06 -20.08 -5.88
C LEU A 219 17.06 -21.34 -5.02
N GLU A 220 18.23 -21.77 -4.55
CA GLU A 220 18.41 -22.93 -3.66
C GLU A 220 17.67 -22.75 -2.33
N SER A 221 17.61 -21.52 -1.81
CA SER A 221 16.84 -21.21 -0.59
C SER A 221 15.33 -21.41 -0.75
N GLY A 222 14.83 -21.53 -1.98
CA GLY A 222 13.40 -21.59 -2.25
C GLY A 222 12.66 -20.28 -2.05
N LEU A 223 13.36 -19.14 -1.91
CA LEU A 223 12.74 -17.84 -1.68
C LEU A 223 11.79 -17.45 -2.81
N ARG A 224 10.55 -17.17 -2.43
CA ARG A 224 9.48 -16.66 -3.30
C ARG A 224 9.13 -15.23 -2.89
N GLY A 225 8.45 -14.48 -3.77
CA GLY A 225 7.95 -13.15 -3.46
C GLY A 225 6.89 -13.20 -2.36
N LEU A 226 7.20 -12.59 -1.21
CA LEU A 226 6.38 -12.63 0.01
C LEU A 226 5.31 -11.53 0.09
N GLY A 227 5.12 -10.77 -0.99
CA GLY A 227 4.01 -9.82 -1.15
C GLY A 227 2.69 -10.44 -1.63
N GLY A 228 2.61 -11.77 -1.80
CA GLY A 228 1.35 -12.48 -2.08
C GLY A 228 1.34 -13.36 -3.33
N ALA A 229 1.99 -12.94 -4.42
CA ALA A 229 1.99 -13.71 -5.67
C ALA A 229 2.88 -14.97 -5.64
N GLY A 230 3.86 -15.05 -4.74
CA GLY A 230 4.69 -16.23 -4.57
C GLY A 230 5.55 -16.59 -5.79
N PHE A 231 6.04 -15.64 -6.58
CA PHE A 231 6.93 -15.94 -7.71
C PHE A 231 8.39 -16.16 -7.25
N PRO A 232 9.15 -17.13 -7.77
CA PRO A 232 10.55 -17.37 -7.36
C PRO A 232 11.46 -16.14 -7.53
N SER A 233 12.05 -15.67 -6.43
CA SER A 233 12.72 -14.36 -6.38
C SER A 233 13.97 -14.30 -7.26
N GLY A 234 14.82 -15.33 -7.24
CA GLY A 234 16.02 -15.40 -8.07
C GLY A 234 15.73 -15.41 -9.58
N ARG A 235 14.59 -15.98 -10.01
CA ARG A 235 14.20 -15.97 -11.44
C ARG A 235 13.78 -14.59 -11.93
N LYS A 236 13.16 -13.76 -11.07
CA LYS A 236 12.83 -12.36 -11.42
C LYS A 236 14.08 -11.59 -11.80
N TRP A 237 15.20 -11.84 -11.12
CA TRP A 237 16.46 -11.14 -11.38
C TRP A 237 16.96 -11.40 -12.79
N SER A 238 16.90 -12.66 -13.26
CA SER A 238 17.34 -13.04 -14.60
C SER A 238 16.53 -12.34 -15.69
N PHE A 239 15.21 -12.19 -15.51
CA PHE A 239 14.35 -11.50 -16.48
C PHE A 239 14.70 -10.02 -16.64
N VAL A 240 15.01 -9.34 -15.54
CA VAL A 240 15.38 -7.92 -15.57
C VAL A 240 16.80 -7.74 -16.11
N ARG A 241 17.75 -8.60 -15.71
CA ARG A 241 19.14 -8.59 -16.21
C ARG A 241 19.23 -8.84 -17.71
N ALA A 242 18.35 -9.65 -18.26
CA ALA A 242 18.33 -9.96 -19.69
C ALA A 242 17.95 -8.75 -20.57
N ALA A 243 17.31 -7.72 -20.00
CA ALA A 243 16.95 -6.51 -20.73
C ALA A 243 18.09 -5.48 -20.74
N GLU A 244 18.17 -4.65 -21.78
CA GLU A 244 19.14 -3.56 -21.85
C GLU A 244 18.82 -2.45 -20.83
N GLY A 245 19.86 -1.83 -20.29
CA GLY A 245 19.73 -0.75 -19.30
C GLY A 245 19.30 0.60 -19.91
N PRO A 246 19.05 1.63 -19.08
CA PRO A 246 19.15 1.64 -17.62
C PRO A 246 18.09 0.74 -16.96
N ARG A 247 18.41 0.14 -15.82
CA ARG A 247 17.51 -0.74 -15.04
C ARG A 247 17.25 -0.14 -13.67
N TYR A 248 16.08 -0.43 -13.10
CA TYR A 248 15.71 0.06 -11.78
C TYR A 248 15.29 -1.07 -10.85
N LEU A 249 15.30 -0.77 -9.55
CA LEU A 249 14.67 -1.58 -8.52
C LEU A 249 13.54 -0.76 -7.89
N ALA A 250 12.39 -1.38 -7.67
CA ALA A 250 11.29 -0.80 -6.91
C ALA A 250 10.98 -1.71 -5.70
N VAL A 251 10.94 -1.12 -4.52
CA VAL A 251 10.47 -1.76 -3.31
C VAL A 251 9.01 -1.41 -3.12
N ASN A 252 8.17 -2.44 -3.02
CA ASN A 252 6.79 -2.32 -2.60
C ASN A 252 6.71 -2.40 -1.07
N GLY A 253 6.62 -1.24 -0.45
CA GLY A 253 6.29 -1.03 0.97
C GLY A 253 4.85 -0.52 1.18
N ASP A 254 3.97 -0.68 0.18
CA ASP A 254 2.53 -0.42 0.33
C ASP A 254 1.84 -1.63 0.95
N GLU A 255 2.15 -1.88 2.23
CA GLU A 255 1.58 -2.96 3.04
C GLU A 255 0.09 -2.66 3.37
N GLY A 256 -0.74 -2.60 2.34
CA GLY A 256 -2.12 -2.16 2.43
C GLY A 256 -3.14 -3.26 2.70
N GLU A 257 -2.79 -4.54 2.53
CA GLU A 257 -3.73 -5.66 2.78
C GLU A 257 -4.12 -5.69 4.27
N PRO A 258 -5.42 -5.50 4.60
CA PRO A 258 -5.89 -5.49 5.98
C PRO A 258 -5.47 -6.73 6.76
N GLY A 259 -4.88 -6.52 7.94
CA GLY A 259 -4.31 -7.58 8.77
C GLY A 259 -2.82 -7.84 8.55
N THR A 260 -2.17 -7.21 7.56
CA THR A 260 -0.72 -7.34 7.34
C THR A 260 0.02 -6.22 8.07
N PHE A 261 1.08 -6.57 8.80
CA PHE A 261 1.93 -5.59 9.51
C PHE A 261 3.36 -6.10 9.74
N LYS A 262 3.79 -7.11 8.97
CA LYS A 262 5.11 -7.73 9.06
C LYS A 262 6.21 -6.85 8.48
N ASP A 263 5.92 -6.10 7.42
CA ASP A 263 6.87 -5.20 6.80
C ASP A 263 7.11 -4.00 7.74
N ARG A 264 6.05 -3.43 8.32
CA ARG A 264 6.17 -2.45 9.42
C ARG A 264 6.99 -3.02 10.57
N TYR A 265 6.68 -4.24 11.01
CA TYR A 265 7.37 -4.89 12.11
C TYR A 265 8.89 -4.93 11.91
N TYR A 266 9.34 -5.30 10.71
CA TYR A 266 10.76 -5.33 10.38
C TYR A 266 11.38 -3.93 10.24
N LEU A 267 10.69 -3.01 9.57
CA LEU A 267 11.22 -1.66 9.30
C LEU A 267 11.32 -0.80 10.56
N GLU A 268 10.40 -0.97 11.51
CA GLU A 268 10.43 -0.30 12.82
C GLU A 268 11.47 -0.88 13.80
N ARG A 269 12.19 -1.96 13.43
CA ARG A 269 13.15 -2.65 14.30
C ARG A 269 14.54 -2.78 13.68
N GLU A 270 14.63 -3.38 12.51
CA GLU A 270 15.89 -3.75 11.84
C GLU A 270 15.87 -3.28 10.36
N PRO A 271 15.75 -1.96 10.10
CA PRO A 271 15.60 -1.44 8.73
C PRO A 271 16.80 -1.78 7.83
N HIS A 272 18.01 -1.88 8.39
CA HIS A 272 19.21 -2.15 7.61
C HIS A 272 19.29 -3.55 7.03
N LEU A 273 18.65 -4.55 7.63
CA LEU A 273 18.63 -5.90 7.07
C LEU A 273 17.83 -5.93 5.76
N PHE A 274 16.72 -5.19 5.71
CA PHE A 274 15.98 -4.92 4.48
C PHE A 274 16.83 -4.09 3.49
N LEU A 275 17.42 -2.98 3.91
CA LEU A 275 18.21 -2.09 3.04
C LEU A 275 19.44 -2.82 2.44
N GLU A 276 20.14 -3.65 3.20
CA GLU A 276 21.24 -4.47 2.68
C GLU A 276 20.74 -5.44 1.60
N GLY A 277 19.61 -6.10 1.83
CA GLY A 277 19.00 -7.01 0.87
C GLY A 277 18.54 -6.30 -0.41
N MET A 278 17.98 -5.10 -0.28
CA MET A 278 17.67 -4.22 -1.40
C MET A 278 18.92 -3.91 -2.23
N LEU A 279 20.02 -3.52 -1.59
CA LEU A 279 21.27 -3.19 -2.26
C LEU A 279 21.94 -4.40 -2.92
N ILE A 280 21.81 -5.60 -2.33
CA ILE A 280 22.28 -6.86 -2.95
C ILE A 280 21.46 -7.15 -4.21
N ALA A 281 20.12 -7.05 -4.14
CA ALA A 281 19.26 -7.26 -5.30
C ALA A 281 19.50 -6.21 -6.39
N ALA A 282 19.72 -4.95 -6.00
CA ALA A 282 20.04 -3.85 -6.90
C ALA A 282 21.38 -4.07 -7.62
N TRP A 283 22.42 -4.50 -6.88
CA TRP A 283 23.70 -4.90 -7.46
C TRP A 283 23.52 -6.04 -8.47
N ALA A 284 22.76 -7.08 -8.11
CA ALA A 284 22.55 -8.24 -8.98
C ALA A 284 21.92 -7.86 -10.32
N VAL A 285 20.97 -6.93 -10.35
CA VAL A 285 20.35 -6.46 -11.59
C VAL A 285 21.06 -5.26 -12.22
N ALA A 286 22.13 -4.75 -11.62
CA ALA A 286 22.78 -3.49 -11.99
C ALA A 286 21.76 -2.33 -12.10
N ALA A 287 20.95 -2.16 -11.05
CA ALA A 287 20.00 -1.06 -10.96
C ALA A 287 20.74 0.28 -10.75
N GLU A 288 20.40 1.29 -11.55
CA GLU A 288 20.94 2.65 -11.42
C GLU A 288 20.27 3.45 -10.32
N THR A 289 19.04 3.08 -9.94
CA THR A 289 18.27 3.72 -8.88
C THR A 289 17.35 2.71 -8.21
N CYS A 290 17.23 2.81 -6.89
CA CYS A 290 16.27 2.05 -6.08
C CYS A 290 15.15 2.98 -5.62
N PHE A 291 13.93 2.74 -6.06
CA PHE A 291 12.75 3.44 -5.58
C PHE A 291 12.16 2.67 -4.41
N ILE A 292 11.98 3.31 -3.26
CA ILE A 292 11.22 2.73 -2.14
C ILE A 292 9.86 3.43 -2.12
N TYR A 293 8.80 2.72 -2.49
CA TYR A 293 7.44 3.24 -2.34
C TYR A 293 6.90 2.80 -0.99
N MET A 294 6.68 3.76 -0.09
CA MET A 294 6.24 3.51 1.27
C MET A 294 4.91 4.20 1.52
N ARG A 295 3.96 3.45 2.07
CA ARG A 295 2.61 3.96 2.37
C ARG A 295 2.63 5.13 3.35
N ASP A 296 1.64 6.00 3.24
CA ASP A 296 1.55 7.22 4.05
C ASP A 296 1.27 6.92 5.54
N GLU A 297 0.54 5.85 5.79
CA GLU A 297 0.11 5.41 7.13
C GLU A 297 1.28 4.96 8.00
N TYR A 298 2.51 4.88 7.46
CA TYR A 298 3.72 4.56 8.21
C TYR A 298 4.65 5.78 8.38
N PRO A 299 4.22 6.86 9.04
CA PRO A 299 5.04 8.08 9.20
C PRO A 299 6.32 7.81 10.00
N ALA A 300 6.29 6.87 10.96
CA ALA A 300 7.48 6.46 11.70
C ALA A 300 8.51 5.75 10.79
N VAL A 301 8.06 4.84 9.92
CA VAL A 301 8.93 4.14 8.96
C VAL A 301 9.49 5.11 7.93
N LEU A 302 8.68 6.03 7.40
CA LEU A 302 9.14 7.07 6.48
C LEU A 302 10.28 7.88 7.10
N ARG A 303 10.15 8.26 8.38
CA ARG A 303 11.19 8.96 9.11
C ARG A 303 12.45 8.10 9.31
N ILE A 304 12.30 6.85 9.75
CA ILE A 304 13.41 5.91 9.93
C ILE A 304 14.17 5.73 8.62
N LEU A 305 13.46 5.49 7.52
CA LEU A 305 14.07 5.31 6.20
C LEU A 305 14.78 6.58 5.73
N ALA A 306 14.18 7.76 5.89
CA ALA A 306 14.83 9.00 5.52
C ALA A 306 16.15 9.21 6.28
N ASP A 307 16.14 8.99 7.61
CA ASP A 307 17.32 9.14 8.45
C ASP A 307 18.41 8.11 8.10
N GLU A 308 18.06 6.84 7.90
CA GLU A 308 19.03 5.78 7.62
C GLU A 308 19.50 5.75 6.15
N ILE A 309 18.71 6.23 5.19
CA ILE A 309 19.17 6.47 3.81
C ILE A 309 20.23 7.56 3.81
N ALA A 310 19.99 8.68 4.50
CA ALA A 310 20.99 9.74 4.64
C ALA A 310 22.27 9.22 5.32
N ALA A 311 22.15 8.36 6.33
CA ALA A 311 23.30 7.72 6.98
C ALA A 311 24.09 6.80 6.01
N LEU A 312 23.43 6.08 5.11
CA LEU A 312 24.08 5.27 4.08
C LEU A 312 24.86 6.14 3.07
N GLU A 313 24.29 7.27 2.68
CA GLU A 313 24.93 8.26 1.80
C GLU A 313 26.15 8.89 2.48
N GLU A 314 26.03 9.34 3.73
CA GLU A 314 27.14 9.93 4.51
C GLU A 314 28.27 8.92 4.73
N ALA A 315 27.94 7.64 4.93
CA ALA A 315 28.91 6.57 5.07
C ALA A 315 29.59 6.15 3.75
N GLY A 316 29.16 6.70 2.61
CA GLY A 316 29.66 6.33 1.28
C GLY A 316 29.29 4.91 0.85
N LEU A 317 28.26 4.32 1.44
CA LEU A 317 27.77 2.99 1.05
C LEU A 317 26.88 3.05 -0.21
N VAL A 318 26.27 4.20 -0.46
CA VAL A 318 25.54 4.52 -1.68
C VAL A 318 25.84 5.96 -2.08
N GLU A 319 25.72 6.27 -3.37
CA GLU A 319 25.82 7.65 -3.85
C GLU A 319 24.57 8.45 -3.46
N PRO A 320 24.68 9.77 -3.19
CA PRO A 320 23.52 10.62 -2.94
C PRO A 320 22.48 10.53 -4.06
N GLY A 321 21.22 10.24 -3.68
CA GLY A 321 20.11 10.08 -4.62
C GLY A 321 20.04 8.72 -5.33
N TYR A 322 20.88 7.74 -4.95
CA TYR A 322 20.77 6.37 -5.45
C TYR A 322 19.49 5.66 -4.95
N ILE A 323 19.04 6.01 -3.74
CA ILE A 323 17.79 5.53 -3.15
C ILE A 323 16.79 6.70 -3.17
N ASP A 324 15.68 6.54 -3.88
CA ASP A 324 14.60 7.52 -4.01
C ASP A 324 13.40 7.03 -3.18
N LEU A 325 13.20 7.63 -2.00
CA LEU A 325 12.07 7.31 -1.11
C LEU A 325 10.83 8.09 -1.57
N ARG A 326 9.78 7.37 -1.92
CA ARG A 326 8.48 7.89 -2.38
C ARG A 326 7.40 7.64 -1.36
N ARG A 327 6.67 8.70 -1.01
CA ARG A 327 5.55 8.66 -0.09
C ARG A 327 4.27 8.34 -0.88
N GLY A 328 3.59 7.27 -0.51
CA GLY A 328 2.23 6.98 -0.99
C GLY A 328 1.21 7.94 -0.38
N ALA A 329 -0.06 7.83 -0.77
CA ALA A 329 -1.10 8.77 -0.33
C ALA A 329 -2.46 8.09 -0.03
N GLY A 330 -2.42 6.87 0.52
CA GLY A 330 -3.61 6.12 0.92
C GLY A 330 -4.41 5.57 -0.27
N ALA A 331 -3.85 4.58 -0.96
CA ALA A 331 -4.54 3.87 -2.04
C ALA A 331 -4.05 2.42 -2.10
N TYR A 332 -4.83 1.46 -1.58
CA TYR A 332 -4.47 0.03 -1.51
C TYR A 332 -4.08 -0.56 -2.87
N ILE A 333 -4.72 -0.09 -3.94
CA ILE A 333 -4.39 -0.54 -5.30
C ILE A 333 -2.92 -0.30 -5.67
N CYS A 334 -2.23 0.66 -5.03
CA CYS A 334 -0.81 0.91 -5.25
C CYS A 334 0.09 -0.21 -4.71
N GLY A 335 -0.45 -1.18 -3.95
CA GLY A 335 0.22 -2.44 -3.66
C GLY A 335 0.34 -3.36 -4.88
N GLU A 336 -0.42 -3.13 -5.95
CA GLU A 336 -0.24 -3.82 -7.24
C GLU A 336 1.01 -3.27 -7.95
N GLU A 337 1.89 -4.16 -8.44
CA GLU A 337 3.23 -3.80 -8.92
C GLU A 337 3.23 -2.67 -9.97
N SER A 338 2.24 -2.62 -10.88
CA SER A 338 2.19 -1.63 -11.96
C SER A 338 1.47 -0.34 -11.55
N ALA A 339 0.47 -0.41 -10.66
CA ALA A 339 -0.16 0.75 -10.05
C ALA A 339 0.84 1.54 -9.19
N MET A 340 1.66 0.83 -8.40
CA MET A 340 2.77 1.42 -7.66
C MET A 340 3.69 2.25 -8.57
N ILE A 341 4.04 1.69 -9.73
CA ILE A 341 4.91 2.35 -10.71
C ILE A 341 4.24 3.61 -11.28
N GLU A 342 2.95 3.57 -11.59
CA GLU A 342 2.22 4.77 -12.02
C GLU A 342 2.22 5.85 -10.91
N SER A 343 2.10 5.47 -9.64
CA SER A 343 2.22 6.39 -8.51
C SER A 343 3.64 6.98 -8.41
N ILE A 344 4.69 6.18 -8.50
CA ILE A 344 6.10 6.65 -8.52
C ILE A 344 6.31 7.65 -9.68
N GLU A 345 5.65 7.44 -10.81
CA GLU A 345 5.70 8.33 -11.99
C GLU A 345 4.81 9.59 -11.86
N GLY A 346 4.21 9.85 -10.69
CA GLY A 346 3.40 11.03 -10.41
C GLY A 346 2.03 11.00 -11.10
N LYS A 347 1.45 9.81 -11.29
CA LYS A 347 0.14 9.62 -11.91
C LYS A 347 -0.82 8.96 -10.92
N ARG A 348 -2.06 8.72 -11.35
CA ARG A 348 -3.01 7.86 -10.62
C ARG A 348 -2.49 6.43 -10.63
N GLY A 349 -2.59 5.72 -9.51
CA GLY A 349 -2.22 4.30 -9.37
C GLY A 349 -3.18 3.35 -10.09
N LEU A 350 -3.32 3.50 -11.41
CA LEU A 350 -4.14 2.61 -12.23
C LEU A 350 -3.28 1.44 -12.74
N PRO A 351 -3.67 0.17 -12.50
CA PRO A 351 -2.94 -0.97 -13.02
C PRO A 351 -2.75 -0.91 -14.55
N ARG A 352 -1.53 -1.18 -15.01
CA ARG A 352 -1.20 -1.24 -16.43
C ARG A 352 -1.77 -2.52 -17.05
N HIS A 353 -2.18 -2.43 -18.32
CA HIS A 353 -2.51 -3.63 -19.09
C HIS A 353 -1.26 -4.48 -19.34
N ARG A 354 -1.38 -5.78 -19.08
CA ARG A 354 -0.32 -6.77 -19.34
C ARG A 354 -0.71 -7.61 -20.56
N PRO A 355 0.24 -7.91 -21.49
CA PRO A 355 1.62 -7.41 -21.59
C PRO A 355 1.74 -5.96 -22.12
N PRO A 356 2.90 -5.26 -21.93
CA PRO A 356 4.18 -5.76 -21.39
C PRO A 356 4.21 -5.87 -19.86
N TYR A 357 5.10 -6.72 -19.34
CA TYR A 357 5.32 -6.90 -17.89
C TYR A 357 6.33 -5.88 -17.34
N VAL A 358 6.23 -5.56 -16.05
CA VAL A 358 7.08 -4.58 -15.35
C VAL A 358 8.58 -4.90 -15.42
N ALA A 359 8.93 -6.18 -15.47
CA ALA A 359 10.31 -6.64 -15.63
C ALA A 359 10.96 -6.15 -16.95
N GLN A 360 10.15 -5.82 -17.96
CA GLN A 360 10.59 -5.29 -19.25
C GLN A 360 10.30 -3.79 -19.35
N VAL A 361 9.10 -3.36 -18.96
CA VAL A 361 8.60 -1.99 -19.09
C VAL A 361 7.97 -1.56 -17.76
N GLY A 362 8.82 -1.18 -16.81
CA GLY A 362 8.44 -0.71 -15.48
C GLY A 362 8.58 0.81 -15.35
N ILE A 363 9.29 1.27 -14.31
CA ILE A 363 9.48 2.69 -13.98
C ILE A 363 10.13 3.41 -15.15
N PHE A 364 9.52 4.50 -15.60
CA PHE A 364 9.94 5.30 -16.75
C PHE A 364 10.13 4.46 -18.03
N ASN A 365 9.31 3.42 -18.17
CA ASN A 365 9.38 2.44 -19.26
C ASN A 365 10.73 1.70 -19.34
N ARG A 366 11.42 1.54 -18.20
CA ARG A 366 12.68 0.81 -18.09
C ARG A 366 12.49 -0.54 -17.39
N PRO A 367 13.33 -1.55 -17.67
CA PRO A 367 13.30 -2.82 -16.95
C PRO A 367 13.41 -2.58 -15.44
N THR A 368 12.43 -3.07 -14.69
CA THR A 368 12.32 -2.80 -13.25
C THR A 368 12.16 -4.09 -12.47
N LEU A 369 13.03 -4.31 -11.50
CA LEU A 369 12.87 -5.37 -10.51
C LEU A 369 11.94 -4.90 -9.40
N VAL A 370 10.81 -5.58 -9.19
CA VAL A 370 9.89 -5.27 -8.10
C VAL A 370 9.95 -6.37 -7.03
N HIS A 371 10.24 -5.97 -5.79
CA HIS A 371 10.22 -6.84 -4.60
C HIS A 371 9.48 -6.19 -3.43
N ASN A 372 8.87 -7.03 -2.60
CA ASN A 372 8.32 -6.62 -1.31
C ASN A 372 9.43 -6.56 -0.24
N VAL A 373 9.21 -5.77 0.81
CA VAL A 373 10.13 -5.56 1.94
C VAL A 373 10.63 -6.87 2.55
N GLU A 374 9.75 -7.78 2.95
CA GLU A 374 10.16 -9.06 3.57
C GLU A 374 10.99 -9.92 2.61
N THR A 375 10.70 -9.86 1.31
CA THR A 375 11.50 -10.60 0.32
C THR A 375 12.95 -10.13 0.34
N LEU A 376 13.18 -8.82 0.43
CA LEU A 376 14.52 -8.24 0.50
C LEU A 376 15.19 -8.49 1.86
N HIS A 377 14.43 -8.49 2.95
CA HIS A 377 14.92 -8.97 4.26
C HIS A 377 15.51 -10.38 4.15
N TRP A 378 14.81 -11.31 3.48
CA TRP A 378 15.33 -12.67 3.25
C TRP A 378 16.50 -12.74 2.28
N VAL A 379 16.54 -11.88 1.25
CA VAL A 379 17.70 -11.79 0.35
C VAL A 379 18.98 -11.53 1.15
N ALA A 380 18.96 -10.59 2.09
CA ALA A 380 20.11 -10.32 2.94
C ALA A 380 20.49 -11.54 3.79
N ARG A 381 19.53 -12.14 4.50
CA ARG A 381 19.78 -13.29 5.37
C ARG A 381 20.35 -14.49 4.61
N VAL A 382 19.74 -14.86 3.49
CA VAL A 382 20.17 -15.99 2.66
C VAL A 382 21.56 -15.74 2.09
N THR A 383 21.85 -14.52 1.65
CA THR A 383 23.17 -14.19 1.09
C THR A 383 24.28 -14.22 2.15
N ARG A 384 23.95 -13.85 3.40
CA ARG A 384 24.91 -13.83 4.53
C ARG A 384 25.15 -15.22 5.12
N PHE A 385 24.09 -16.01 5.27
CA PHE A 385 24.11 -17.23 6.08
C PHE A 385 23.89 -18.52 5.28
N GLY A 386 23.71 -18.42 3.97
CA GLY A 386 23.42 -19.55 3.09
C GLY A 386 21.92 -19.89 3.03
N PRO A 387 21.51 -20.72 2.06
CA PRO A 387 20.10 -21.03 1.80
C PRO A 387 19.42 -21.77 2.96
N GLN A 388 20.20 -22.48 3.79
CA GLN A 388 19.72 -23.25 4.94
C GLN A 388 19.05 -22.40 6.01
N ILE A 389 19.35 -21.09 6.09
CA ILE A 389 18.68 -20.20 7.04
C ILE A 389 17.17 -20.11 6.79
N LEU A 390 16.74 -20.36 5.55
CA LEU A 390 15.35 -20.39 5.16
C LEU A 390 14.85 -21.83 5.01
N ASN A 391 15.58 -22.68 4.28
CA ASN A 391 15.06 -23.99 3.82
C ASN A 391 15.42 -25.20 4.70
N ALA A 392 16.08 -25.02 5.86
CA ALA A 392 16.39 -26.15 6.76
C ALA A 392 15.17 -26.67 7.54
N THR A 393 14.09 -25.89 7.61
CA THR A 393 12.89 -26.21 8.39
C THR A 393 11.83 -26.83 7.49
N GLU A 394 11.29 -27.98 7.90
CA GLU A 394 10.18 -28.65 7.22
C GLU A 394 9.03 -28.94 8.18
N LYS A 395 7.80 -28.73 7.71
CA LYS A 395 6.57 -29.07 8.44
C LYS A 395 5.45 -29.35 7.44
N ASN A 396 4.61 -30.35 7.69
CA ASN A 396 3.44 -30.67 6.86
C ASN A 396 3.70 -30.69 5.33
N GLY A 397 4.87 -31.22 4.92
CA GLY A 397 5.26 -31.30 3.50
C GLY A 397 5.67 -29.97 2.86
N ARG A 398 5.89 -28.93 3.65
CA ARG A 398 6.38 -27.61 3.23
C ARG A 398 7.75 -27.34 3.82
N THR A 399 8.61 -26.71 3.03
CA THR A 399 9.98 -26.33 3.40
C THR A 399 10.07 -24.82 3.45
N GLY A 400 10.70 -24.28 4.49
CA GLY A 400 10.86 -22.84 4.63
C GLY A 400 10.39 -22.28 5.96
N LEU A 401 10.66 -21.00 6.16
CA LEU A 401 10.09 -20.17 7.22
C LEU A 401 9.19 -19.10 6.60
N ARG A 402 8.21 -18.64 7.37
CA ARG A 402 7.27 -17.60 6.96
C ARG A 402 6.85 -16.75 8.14
N SER A 403 6.74 -15.44 7.91
CA SER A 403 6.22 -14.50 8.89
C SER A 403 4.71 -14.41 8.75
N TYR A 404 3.99 -14.68 9.83
CA TYR A 404 2.53 -14.56 9.92
C TYR A 404 2.17 -13.33 10.74
N SER A 405 1.42 -12.41 10.14
CA SER A 405 0.79 -11.31 10.87
C SER A 405 -0.53 -11.83 11.42
N ILE A 406 -0.61 -12.14 12.72
CA ILE A 406 -1.84 -12.65 13.34
C ILE A 406 -2.51 -11.60 14.22
N SER A 407 -3.82 -11.41 14.03
CA SER A 407 -4.67 -10.50 14.79
C SER A 407 -6.10 -11.02 14.97
N GLY A 408 -6.99 -10.19 15.52
CA GLY A 408 -8.36 -10.57 15.86
C GLY A 408 -8.45 -11.19 17.25
N ARG A 409 -9.21 -12.27 17.42
CA ARG A 409 -9.53 -12.90 18.72
C ARG A 409 -8.45 -13.85 19.25
N VAL A 410 -7.19 -13.43 19.25
CA VAL A 410 -6.07 -14.18 19.86
C VAL A 410 -5.53 -13.48 21.10
N ALA A 411 -4.87 -14.23 21.99
CA ALA A 411 -4.37 -13.71 23.25
C ALA A 411 -3.22 -12.70 23.06
N GLN A 412 -2.32 -12.97 22.11
CA GLN A 412 -1.16 -12.13 21.81
C GLN A 412 -1.04 -11.91 20.29
N PRO A 413 -1.80 -10.96 19.72
CA PRO A 413 -1.62 -10.53 18.35
C PRO A 413 -0.18 -10.09 18.07
N GLY A 414 0.34 -10.35 16.88
CA GLY A 414 1.74 -10.03 16.55
C GLY A 414 2.26 -10.69 15.28
N VAL A 415 3.56 -10.55 15.04
CA VAL A 415 4.26 -11.19 13.91
C VAL A 415 5.03 -12.39 14.43
N TYR A 416 4.75 -13.57 13.88
CA TYR A 416 5.39 -14.82 14.28
C TYR A 416 6.10 -15.46 13.11
N LEU A 417 7.40 -15.73 13.26
CA LEU A 417 8.19 -16.47 12.29
C LEU A 417 8.05 -17.97 12.57
N LEU A 418 7.35 -18.68 11.70
CA LEU A 418 7.02 -20.09 11.87
C LEU A 418 7.43 -20.91 10.63
N PRO A 419 7.50 -22.24 10.72
CA PRO A 419 7.64 -23.10 9.55
C PRO A 419 6.54 -22.80 8.52
N ALA A 420 6.87 -22.74 7.23
CA ALA A 420 5.90 -22.49 6.16
C ALA A 420 4.75 -23.52 6.16
N GLY A 421 4.97 -24.71 6.72
CA GLY A 421 3.94 -25.74 6.87
C GLY A 421 2.97 -25.56 8.03
N SER A 422 3.01 -24.44 8.75
CA SER A 422 2.17 -24.22 9.93
C SER A 422 0.70 -24.10 9.56
N THR A 423 -0.17 -24.73 10.34
CA THR A 423 -1.63 -24.60 10.21
C THR A 423 -2.15 -23.41 11.01
N ILE A 424 -3.43 -23.08 10.88
CA ILE A 424 -4.04 -22.03 11.70
C ILE A 424 -3.92 -22.30 13.21
N LEU A 425 -3.98 -23.57 13.65
CA LEU A 425 -3.83 -23.92 15.06
C LEU A 425 -2.42 -23.66 15.56
N ASP A 426 -1.40 -23.96 14.75
CA ASP A 426 -0.01 -23.66 15.09
C ASP A 426 0.23 -22.16 15.30
N ILE A 427 -0.44 -21.33 14.48
CA ILE A 427 -0.29 -19.87 14.53
C ILE A 427 -1.07 -19.29 15.73
N ILE A 428 -2.27 -19.81 16.01
CA ILE A 428 -3.03 -19.45 17.22
C ILE A 428 -2.24 -19.85 18.48
N ASP A 429 -1.64 -21.03 18.51
CA ASP A 429 -0.82 -21.50 19.63
C ASP A 429 0.41 -20.61 19.83
N ALA A 430 1.08 -20.18 18.74
CA ALA A 430 2.18 -19.23 18.81
C ALA A 430 1.76 -17.88 19.38
N ALA A 431 0.52 -17.45 19.11
CA ALA A 431 -0.11 -16.25 19.66
C ALA A 431 -0.67 -16.44 21.09
N GLY A 432 -0.32 -17.53 21.78
CA GLY A 432 -0.76 -17.81 23.15
C GLY A 432 -2.20 -18.33 23.27
N GLY A 433 -2.80 -18.77 22.17
CA GLY A 433 -4.17 -19.26 22.10
C GLY A 433 -5.20 -18.18 21.76
N MET A 434 -6.48 -18.53 21.92
CA MET A 434 -7.59 -17.59 21.77
C MET A 434 -7.58 -16.54 22.88
N ALA A 435 -8.12 -15.36 22.58
CA ALA A 435 -8.39 -14.34 23.60
C ALA A 435 -9.34 -14.89 24.70
N GLU A 436 -9.23 -14.37 25.92
CA GLU A 436 -10.02 -14.85 27.06
C GLU A 436 -11.53 -14.80 26.78
N GLY A 437 -12.22 -15.92 27.02
CA GLY A 437 -13.67 -16.04 26.80
C GLY A 437 -14.11 -16.26 25.35
N HIS A 438 -13.17 -16.33 24.40
CA HIS A 438 -13.46 -16.57 22.98
C HIS A 438 -13.19 -18.02 22.56
N VAL A 439 -14.06 -18.56 21.71
CA VAL A 439 -13.89 -19.89 21.09
C VAL A 439 -13.67 -19.73 19.59
N PHE A 440 -12.68 -20.43 19.04
CA PHE A 440 -12.31 -20.32 17.62
C PHE A 440 -13.48 -20.72 16.68
N LYS A 441 -13.90 -19.81 15.79
CA LYS A 441 -15.02 -20.01 14.85
C LYS A 441 -14.60 -19.96 13.39
N ALA A 442 -13.81 -18.97 13.02
CA ALA A 442 -13.44 -18.70 11.63
C ALA A 442 -12.13 -17.91 11.54
N TYR A 443 -11.54 -17.82 10.36
CA TYR A 443 -10.35 -17.02 10.12
C TYR A 443 -10.25 -16.54 8.68
N GLN A 444 -9.60 -15.39 8.48
CA GLN A 444 -9.00 -15.01 7.20
C GLN A 444 -7.59 -15.59 7.14
N PRO A 445 -7.24 -16.43 6.17
CA PRO A 445 -5.87 -16.95 6.07
C PRO A 445 -4.86 -15.93 5.51
N GLY A 446 -5.31 -14.95 4.71
CA GLY A 446 -4.42 -14.07 3.95
C GLY A 446 -5.02 -12.70 3.63
N GLY A 447 -5.73 -12.09 4.59
CA GLY A 447 -6.42 -10.80 4.43
C GLY A 447 -7.79 -10.91 3.76
N PRO A 448 -8.50 -9.80 3.52
CA PRO A 448 -9.82 -9.78 2.87
C PRO A 448 -9.82 -10.49 1.52
N SER A 449 -8.72 -10.43 0.76
CA SER A 449 -8.63 -11.06 -0.55
C SER A 449 -8.76 -12.59 -0.48
N SER A 450 -8.47 -13.19 0.67
CA SER A 450 -8.56 -14.63 0.90
C SER A 450 -9.95 -15.15 1.30
N GLY A 451 -10.87 -14.25 1.69
CA GLY A 451 -12.17 -14.60 2.27
C GLY A 451 -12.08 -15.32 3.63
N LEU A 452 -13.12 -16.07 4.02
CA LEU A 452 -13.24 -16.70 5.33
C LEU A 452 -13.22 -18.23 5.25
N LEU A 453 -12.46 -18.87 6.14
CA LEU A 453 -12.52 -20.32 6.35
C LEU A 453 -13.05 -20.62 7.77
N PRO A 454 -13.83 -21.70 7.95
CA PRO A 454 -14.34 -22.10 9.25
C PRO A 454 -13.28 -22.81 10.08
N ALA A 455 -13.44 -22.80 11.40
CA ALA A 455 -12.57 -23.49 12.35
C ALA A 455 -12.52 -25.02 12.15
N SER A 456 -13.46 -25.59 11.40
CA SER A 456 -13.44 -27.00 10.98
C SER A 456 -12.39 -27.32 9.92
N ILE A 457 -11.88 -26.31 9.20
CA ILE A 457 -10.76 -26.43 8.26
C ILE A 457 -9.52 -25.85 8.93
N ASN A 458 -8.84 -26.67 9.73
CA ASN A 458 -7.75 -26.21 10.61
C ASN A 458 -6.45 -27.02 10.49
N ASP A 459 -6.43 -27.98 9.59
CA ASP A 459 -5.32 -28.91 9.32
C ASP A 459 -4.55 -28.57 8.03
N VAL A 460 -4.99 -27.53 7.31
CA VAL A 460 -4.36 -27.09 6.07
C VAL A 460 -3.17 -26.18 6.36
N PRO A 461 -1.98 -26.43 5.77
CA PRO A 461 -0.85 -25.53 5.89
C PRO A 461 -1.16 -24.16 5.29
N LEU A 462 -0.89 -23.09 6.02
CA LEU A 462 -1.07 -21.71 5.55
C LEU A 462 0.17 -21.26 4.76
N ASP A 463 0.26 -21.72 3.52
CA ASP A 463 1.37 -21.45 2.61
C ASP A 463 0.91 -21.22 1.17
N PHE A 464 1.85 -20.88 0.28
CA PHE A 464 1.55 -20.81 -1.14
C PHE A 464 1.14 -22.18 -1.69
N ASP A 465 0.15 -22.19 -2.56
CA ASP A 465 -0.29 -23.37 -3.33
C ASP A 465 -1.10 -24.41 -2.54
N THR A 466 -1.46 -24.12 -1.28
CA THR A 466 -2.20 -25.05 -0.40
C THR A 466 -3.68 -24.69 -0.23
N LEU A 467 -4.05 -23.42 -0.37
CA LEU A 467 -5.40 -22.91 -0.09
C LEU A 467 -6.28 -22.75 -1.34
N GLN A 468 -5.70 -22.75 -2.54
CA GLN A 468 -6.43 -22.62 -3.80
C GLN A 468 -7.53 -23.68 -4.01
N PRO A 469 -7.35 -24.96 -3.62
CA PRO A 469 -8.43 -25.95 -3.68
C PRO A 469 -9.66 -25.58 -2.83
N LEU A 470 -9.50 -24.73 -1.83
CA LEU A 470 -10.59 -24.23 -0.99
C LEU A 470 -11.28 -22.99 -1.56
N GLY A 471 -10.74 -22.40 -2.63
CA GLY A 471 -11.18 -21.09 -3.16
C GLY A 471 -10.59 -19.91 -2.38
N SER A 472 -9.48 -20.14 -1.66
CA SER A 472 -8.79 -19.15 -0.85
C SER A 472 -7.30 -19.09 -1.22
N PHE A 473 -6.53 -18.20 -0.59
CA PHE A 473 -5.08 -18.12 -0.77
C PHE A 473 -4.41 -17.42 0.42
N ILE A 474 -3.10 -17.64 0.59
CA ILE A 474 -2.35 -17.16 1.75
C ILE A 474 -1.99 -15.67 1.69
N GLY A 475 -1.89 -15.11 0.48
CA GLY A 475 -1.54 -13.71 0.26
C GLY A 475 -0.25 -13.31 1.00
N SER A 476 -0.31 -12.17 1.68
CA SER A 476 0.74 -11.63 2.55
C SER A 476 0.85 -12.32 3.92
N ALA A 477 0.10 -13.41 4.16
CA ALA A 477 -0.03 -14.09 5.45
C ALA A 477 -0.61 -13.20 6.57
N ALA A 478 -1.60 -12.36 6.21
CA ALA A 478 -2.48 -11.66 7.14
C ALA A 478 -3.56 -12.60 7.68
N VAL A 479 -3.32 -13.12 8.88
CA VAL A 479 -4.22 -14.04 9.58
C VAL A 479 -5.09 -13.26 10.56
N VAL A 480 -6.40 -13.21 10.32
CA VAL A 480 -7.35 -12.58 11.26
C VAL A 480 -8.27 -13.64 11.82
N VAL A 481 -8.25 -13.83 13.14
CA VAL A 481 -9.01 -14.87 13.84
C VAL A 481 -10.33 -14.31 14.36
N LEU A 482 -11.41 -15.06 14.15
CA LEU A 482 -12.77 -14.76 14.60
C LEU A 482 -13.24 -15.82 15.60
N SER A 483 -14.09 -15.40 16.53
CA SER A 483 -14.67 -16.25 17.58
C SER A 483 -16.15 -16.53 17.37
N ASP A 484 -16.70 -17.38 18.24
CA ASP A 484 -18.11 -17.71 18.37
C ASP A 484 -19.02 -16.50 18.65
N GLN A 485 -18.44 -15.39 19.10
CA GLN A 485 -19.14 -14.12 19.36
C GLN A 485 -19.18 -13.19 18.14
N ASP A 486 -18.47 -13.53 17.05
CA ASP A 486 -18.34 -12.69 15.87
C ASP A 486 -19.20 -13.24 14.70
N SER A 487 -19.67 -12.34 13.83
CA SER A 487 -20.52 -12.65 12.68
C SER A 487 -19.67 -12.83 11.42
N ALA A 488 -19.74 -13.99 10.77
CA ALA A 488 -19.07 -14.24 9.49
C ALA A 488 -19.70 -13.39 8.38
N ARG A 489 -21.02 -13.18 8.42
CA ARG A 489 -21.73 -12.25 7.52
C ARG A 489 -21.16 -10.84 7.61
N ASP A 490 -21.02 -10.30 8.82
CA ASP A 490 -20.56 -8.92 9.00
C ASP A 490 -19.08 -8.77 8.68
N ALA A 491 -18.26 -9.78 8.99
CA ALA A 491 -16.88 -9.83 8.56
C ALA A 491 -16.74 -9.84 7.03
N ALA A 492 -17.55 -10.63 6.32
CA ALA A 492 -17.56 -10.62 4.86
C ALA A 492 -18.00 -9.26 4.29
N LEU A 493 -18.99 -8.61 4.91
CA LEU A 493 -19.43 -7.28 4.52
C LEU A 493 -18.35 -6.22 4.74
N ASN A 494 -17.59 -6.30 5.83
CA ASN A 494 -16.42 -5.45 6.08
C ASN A 494 -15.39 -5.58 4.95
N MET A 495 -15.05 -6.83 4.56
CA MET A 495 -14.11 -7.09 3.46
C MET A 495 -14.60 -6.50 2.13
N LEU A 496 -15.88 -6.60 1.83
CA LEU A 496 -16.42 -6.07 0.57
C LEU A 496 -16.52 -4.55 0.55
N ARG A 497 -16.79 -3.90 1.70
CA ARG A 497 -16.70 -2.44 1.82
C ARG A 497 -15.28 -1.94 1.54
N PHE A 498 -14.28 -2.63 2.07
CA PHE A 498 -12.89 -2.36 1.74
C PHE A 498 -12.63 -2.43 0.22
N PHE A 499 -13.10 -3.47 -0.48
CA PHE A 499 -12.95 -3.56 -1.94
C PHE A 499 -13.77 -2.52 -2.73
N GLU A 500 -14.90 -2.07 -2.19
CA GLU A 500 -15.70 -0.98 -2.77
C GLU A 500 -14.93 0.33 -2.72
N ASP A 501 -14.35 0.67 -1.57
CA ASP A 501 -13.62 1.91 -1.32
C ASP A 501 -12.26 1.93 -2.05
N GLU A 502 -11.58 0.78 -2.12
CA GLU A 502 -10.22 0.67 -2.69
C GLU A 502 -10.19 0.33 -4.20
N SER A 503 -11.36 0.17 -4.83
CA SER A 503 -11.42 -0.02 -6.27
C SER A 503 -10.90 1.23 -7.00
N CYS A 504 -9.84 1.08 -7.81
CA CYS A 504 -9.29 2.18 -8.63
C CYS A 504 -10.25 2.74 -9.70
N GLY A 505 -11.39 2.08 -9.91
CA GLY A 505 -12.46 2.56 -10.77
C GLY A 505 -12.28 2.28 -12.28
N GLN A 506 -11.18 1.64 -12.68
CA GLN A 506 -10.83 1.45 -14.09
C GLN A 506 -11.73 0.46 -14.83
N CYS A 507 -12.08 -0.68 -14.22
CA CYS A 507 -12.94 -1.69 -14.85
C CYS A 507 -14.33 -1.72 -14.23
N THR A 508 -15.36 -1.76 -15.08
CA THR A 508 -16.77 -1.86 -14.68
C THR A 508 -17.06 -3.02 -13.72
N PRO A 509 -16.63 -4.27 -13.98
CA PRO A 509 -16.96 -5.39 -13.10
C PRO A 509 -16.46 -5.18 -11.67
N CYS A 510 -15.25 -4.66 -11.47
CA CYS A 510 -14.76 -4.32 -10.13
C CYS A 510 -15.49 -3.11 -9.54
N ARG A 511 -15.47 -1.97 -10.24
CA ARG A 511 -16.00 -0.70 -9.73
C ARG A 511 -17.48 -0.76 -9.36
N VAL A 512 -18.29 -1.31 -10.25
CA VAL A 512 -19.75 -1.40 -10.04
C VAL A 512 -20.10 -2.70 -9.31
N GLY A 513 -19.33 -3.77 -9.52
CA GLY A 513 -19.63 -5.05 -8.87
C GLY A 513 -19.44 -5.01 -7.36
N CYS A 514 -18.37 -4.39 -6.85
CA CYS A 514 -18.20 -4.25 -5.39
C CYS A 514 -19.36 -3.46 -4.77
N GLU A 515 -19.73 -2.30 -5.33
CA GLU A 515 -20.85 -1.48 -4.85
C GLU A 515 -22.19 -2.24 -4.88
N LYS A 516 -22.45 -3.03 -5.94
CA LYS A 516 -23.66 -3.85 -6.03
C LYS A 516 -23.65 -5.00 -5.03
N ALA A 517 -22.51 -5.67 -4.86
CA ALA A 517 -22.35 -6.77 -3.91
C ALA A 517 -22.58 -6.29 -2.47
N VAL A 518 -21.99 -5.16 -2.07
CA VAL A 518 -22.19 -4.57 -0.74
C VAL A 518 -23.67 -4.33 -0.46
N LYS A 519 -24.43 -3.79 -1.43
CA LYS A 519 -25.87 -3.56 -1.28
C LYS A 519 -26.66 -4.85 -1.14
N LEU A 520 -26.33 -5.88 -1.91
CA LEU A 520 -26.98 -7.19 -1.82
C LEU A 520 -26.66 -7.87 -0.47
N MET A 521 -25.43 -7.77 0.00
CA MET A 521 -25.00 -8.37 1.27
C MET A 521 -25.57 -7.67 2.51
N GLN A 522 -26.02 -6.42 2.37
CA GLN A 522 -26.67 -5.67 3.45
C GLN A 522 -28.12 -6.09 3.70
N ALA A 523 -28.76 -6.81 2.76
CA ALA A 523 -30.11 -7.33 2.95
C ALA A 523 -30.16 -8.39 4.06
N ASP A 524 -31.34 -8.57 4.67
CA ASP A 524 -31.57 -9.55 5.75
C ASP A 524 -31.26 -10.99 5.29
N SER A 525 -31.49 -11.29 4.01
CA SER A 525 -31.09 -12.53 3.35
C SER A 525 -30.49 -12.21 1.99
N TRP A 526 -29.42 -12.91 1.66
CA TRP A 526 -28.65 -12.71 0.43
C TRP A 526 -29.34 -13.35 -0.77
N ASP A 527 -29.45 -12.60 -1.87
CA ASP A 527 -29.82 -13.14 -3.17
C ASP A 527 -28.62 -13.93 -3.74
N GLN A 528 -28.46 -15.16 -3.26
CA GLN A 528 -27.33 -16.03 -3.57
C GLN A 528 -27.14 -16.29 -5.09
N PRO A 529 -28.19 -16.59 -5.88
CA PRO A 529 -28.06 -16.71 -7.33
C PRO A 529 -27.52 -15.45 -8.00
N LEU A 530 -28.05 -14.27 -7.65
CA LEU A 530 -27.60 -13.01 -8.23
C LEU A 530 -26.17 -12.65 -7.81
N LEU A 531 -25.82 -12.92 -6.54
CA LEU A 531 -24.45 -12.76 -6.05
C LEU A 531 -23.47 -13.66 -6.80
N ASP A 532 -23.83 -14.90 -7.13
CA ASP A 532 -22.94 -15.80 -7.87
C ASP A 532 -22.73 -15.34 -9.33
N GLU A 533 -23.78 -14.85 -10.00
CA GLU A 533 -23.66 -14.23 -11.32
C GLU A 533 -22.72 -13.01 -11.28
N LEU A 534 -22.86 -12.16 -10.26
CA LEU A 534 -22.01 -11.00 -10.05
C LEU A 534 -20.56 -11.39 -9.78
N CYS A 535 -20.34 -12.36 -8.89
CA CYS A 535 -19.03 -12.91 -8.55
C CYS A 535 -18.32 -13.46 -9.79
N THR A 536 -19.05 -14.14 -10.67
CA THR A 536 -18.52 -14.67 -11.94
C THR A 536 -18.08 -13.55 -12.86
N ALA A 537 -18.91 -12.52 -13.06
CA ALA A 537 -18.55 -11.36 -13.88
C ALA A 537 -17.31 -10.61 -13.32
N MET A 538 -17.21 -10.47 -12.00
CA MET A 538 -16.05 -9.87 -11.33
C MET A 538 -14.77 -10.68 -11.55
N THR A 539 -14.86 -12.01 -11.41
CA THR A 539 -13.71 -12.92 -11.59
C THR A 539 -13.21 -12.90 -13.04
N ASP A 540 -14.10 -12.99 -14.01
CA ASP A 540 -13.73 -13.21 -15.41
C ASP A 540 -13.29 -11.93 -16.14
N ALA A 541 -13.84 -10.76 -15.76
CA ALA A 541 -13.70 -9.53 -16.54
C ALA A 541 -12.91 -8.41 -15.83
N SER A 542 -12.41 -8.64 -14.61
CA SER A 542 -11.55 -7.66 -13.92
C SER A 542 -10.12 -7.66 -14.47
N ILE A 543 -9.54 -6.45 -14.60
CA ILE A 543 -8.20 -6.25 -15.19
C ILE A 543 -7.07 -6.76 -14.27
N CYS A 544 -7.26 -6.64 -12.95
CA CYS A 544 -6.24 -6.94 -11.96
C CYS A 544 -6.76 -7.85 -10.84
N GLY A 545 -5.85 -8.31 -9.98
CA GLY A 545 -6.13 -9.28 -8.91
C GLY A 545 -7.15 -8.79 -7.89
N LEU A 546 -7.26 -7.48 -7.64
CA LEU A 546 -8.23 -6.92 -6.67
C LEU A 546 -9.66 -7.32 -7.05
N GLY A 547 -10.10 -6.98 -8.27
CA GLY A 547 -11.46 -7.31 -8.73
C GLY A 547 -11.70 -8.80 -8.90
N GLN A 548 -10.64 -9.59 -9.13
CA GLN A 548 -10.71 -11.05 -9.24
C GLN A 548 -10.83 -11.73 -7.86
N ALA A 549 -10.29 -11.13 -6.80
CA ALA A 549 -10.30 -11.67 -5.44
C ALA A 549 -11.47 -11.15 -4.59
N ALA A 550 -12.01 -9.97 -4.89
CA ALA A 550 -13.16 -9.38 -4.19
C ALA A 550 -14.40 -10.31 -4.06
N PRO A 551 -14.65 -11.28 -4.97
CA PRO A 551 -15.71 -12.28 -4.80
C PRO A 551 -15.47 -13.32 -3.68
N ASN A 552 -14.25 -13.50 -3.19
CA ASN A 552 -13.90 -14.58 -2.27
C ASN A 552 -14.65 -14.50 -0.92
N PRO A 553 -14.76 -13.34 -0.25
CA PRO A 553 -15.56 -13.24 0.97
C PRO A 553 -17.02 -13.62 0.77
N ILE A 554 -17.61 -13.36 -0.40
CA ILE A 554 -19.00 -13.71 -0.71
C ILE A 554 -19.14 -15.22 -0.83
N ARG A 555 -18.37 -15.81 -1.77
CA ARG A 555 -18.45 -17.24 -2.10
C ARG A 555 -18.14 -18.13 -0.90
N LEU A 556 -17.10 -17.78 -0.14
CA LEU A 556 -16.71 -18.59 1.01
C LEU A 556 -17.69 -18.45 2.18
N THR A 557 -18.32 -17.28 2.36
CA THR A 557 -19.37 -17.12 3.38
C THR A 557 -20.60 -17.95 3.03
N MET A 558 -21.10 -17.87 1.79
CA MET A 558 -22.21 -18.70 1.32
C MET A 558 -21.92 -20.21 1.46
N LYS A 559 -20.67 -20.62 1.23
CA LYS A 559 -20.27 -22.03 1.28
C LYS A 559 -20.13 -22.57 2.71
N HIS A 560 -19.53 -21.79 3.61
CA HIS A 560 -19.11 -22.27 4.93
C HIS A 560 -19.98 -21.78 6.08
N PHE A 561 -20.75 -20.71 5.87
CA PHE A 561 -21.63 -20.11 6.86
C PHE A 561 -23.03 -19.83 6.28
N PRO A 562 -23.69 -20.81 5.63
CA PRO A 562 -24.98 -20.60 4.98
C PRO A 562 -26.10 -20.22 5.96
N ASP A 563 -25.97 -20.59 7.24
CA ASP A 563 -26.94 -20.25 8.27
C ASP A 563 -26.89 -18.76 8.67
N GLU A 564 -25.88 -18.02 8.22
CA GLU A 564 -25.71 -16.59 8.50
C GLU A 564 -26.17 -15.68 7.35
N VAL A 565 -26.54 -16.20 6.16
CA VAL A 565 -26.73 -15.39 4.93
C VAL A 565 -27.96 -15.71 4.08
#